data_AF-A0A4V0XUU3-F1
#
_entry.id   AF-A0A4V0XUU3-F1
#
_cell.length_a   1.000
_cell.length_b   1.000
_cell.length_c   1.000
_cell.angle_alpha   90.00
_cell.angle_beta   90.00
_cell.angle_gamma   90.00
#
_symmetry.space_group_name_H-M   'P 1'
#
loop_
_entity.id
_entity.type
_entity.pdbx_description
1 polymer ?
#
loop_
_entity_poly.entity_id
_entity_poly.type
_entity_poly.pdbx_seq_one_letter_code
_entity_poly.pdbx_strand_id
1 'polypeptide(L)'
;MRKIMTYHLSTFLRLTQKYLSSTGILPIILVSIICGCSFVEKPQATSSTPSPIATSTQTPSPSPQPDSFREAVSKAMKVAVNVQSAKSLEDWNEIARQWMEVIDLLKAVPSSSSNYEIAQKKIMEYQKNLDYATQQVSRLDPFNQATEKAKKAANLTQTAKSYDQWNQVLNLWQEAITLLNTISESHPQSSLARQKSTEYKTNLDYSQQQVIKNDPFSQGMAKAEETVQLQPYAILEADWNQVARSWQQAINFLKNVSQNHPQKDLANQKISEYSKNLTYAKQQANSMRQAAEIAIQSSSSIPEPAPQPSPPKPPASNQKPSPPKPPASNQKPNQLPPSNSARDFLEDYLNDVVNKGNYGYGYWCKSSKDLVSRLYSPRNYQILDVYDYSNIASAVVRIDSSTKGGFAVTQNWDFSLHQEAGKWCLALIMEK
;
A
#
# COMPACT_ATOMS: atom_id res chain seq x y z
N MET A 1 -5.78 -18.14 20.84
CA MET A 1 -4.79 -17.73 19.81
C MET A 1 -3.96 -16.51 20.25
N ARG A 2 -3.24 -16.58 21.38
CA ARG A 2 -2.36 -15.49 21.87
C ARG A 2 -0.90 -15.91 22.08
N LYS A 3 -0.53 -17.16 21.79
CA LYS A 3 0.85 -17.68 22.00
C LYS A 3 1.70 -17.83 20.73
N ILE A 4 1.12 -17.68 19.53
CA ILE A 4 1.84 -17.81 18.25
C ILE A 4 2.40 -16.45 17.77
N MET A 5 1.82 -15.34 18.24
CA MET A 5 2.20 -13.98 17.80
C MET A 5 3.51 -13.46 18.43
N THR A 6 4.01 -14.10 19.49
CA THR A 6 5.28 -13.75 20.16
C THR A 6 6.51 -14.35 19.48
N TYR A 7 6.36 -15.40 18.66
CA TYR A 7 7.52 -16.04 18.02
C TYR A 7 8.05 -15.25 16.82
N HIS A 8 7.19 -14.70 15.96
CA HIS A 8 7.63 -14.00 14.74
C HIS A 8 8.20 -12.60 14.98
N LEU A 9 7.78 -11.91 16.06
CA LEU A 9 8.37 -10.61 16.42
C LEU A 9 9.77 -10.76 17.08
N SER A 10 10.02 -11.88 17.76
CA SER A 10 11.30 -12.13 18.44
C SER A 10 12.44 -12.53 17.49
N THR A 11 12.12 -13.20 16.39
CA THR A 11 13.12 -13.62 15.38
C THR A 11 13.64 -12.43 14.58
N PHE A 12 12.81 -11.41 14.35
CA PHE A 12 13.18 -10.22 13.59
C PHE A 12 14.08 -9.25 14.38
N LEU A 13 13.90 -9.13 15.71
CA LEU A 13 14.79 -8.33 16.56
C LEU A 13 16.16 -8.99 16.81
N ARG A 14 16.26 -10.32 16.76
CA ARG A 14 17.53 -11.03 17.02
C ARG A 14 18.52 -11.01 15.85
N LEU A 15 18.04 -10.76 14.62
CA LEU A 15 18.91 -10.74 13.44
C LEU A 15 19.56 -9.38 13.17
N THR A 16 19.00 -8.27 13.68
CA THR A 16 19.61 -6.94 13.55
C THR A 16 20.56 -6.60 14.70
N GLN A 17 20.43 -7.26 15.85
CA GLN A 17 21.28 -7.01 17.02
C GLN A 17 22.58 -7.85 17.05
N LYS A 18 22.69 -8.90 16.21
CA LYS A 18 23.89 -9.75 16.13
C LYS A 18 24.95 -9.28 15.13
N TYR A 19 24.67 -8.24 14.33
CA TYR A 19 25.61 -7.69 13.34
C TYR A 19 26.28 -6.37 13.76
N LEU A 20 25.95 -5.82 14.93
CA LEU A 20 26.59 -4.62 15.50
C LEU A 20 27.47 -4.89 16.75
N SER A 21 27.84 -6.15 17.01
CA SER A 21 28.65 -6.53 18.19
C SER A 21 29.88 -7.39 17.87
N SER A 22 30.42 -7.31 16.66
CA SER A 22 31.71 -7.91 16.31
C SER A 22 32.68 -6.87 15.78
N THR A 23 33.31 -6.15 16.71
CA THR A 23 34.68 -5.58 16.70
C THR A 23 34.73 -4.41 17.69
N GLY A 24 34.69 -4.74 18.98
CA GLY A 24 35.20 -3.86 20.01
C GLY A 24 36.64 -4.24 20.38
N ILE A 25 37.37 -3.25 20.92
CA ILE A 25 38.49 -3.37 21.89
C ILE A 25 39.88 -3.50 21.24
N LEU A 26 40.90 -2.64 21.48
CA LEU A 26 41.13 -1.51 22.42
C LEU A 26 42.27 -0.59 21.89
N PRO A 27 42.44 0.62 22.47
CA PRO A 27 43.52 1.56 22.20
C PRO A 27 44.77 1.25 23.05
N ILE A 28 45.97 1.41 22.50
CA ILE A 28 47.24 1.36 23.26
C ILE A 28 48.19 2.46 22.79
N ILE A 29 48.23 3.52 23.62
CA ILE A 29 49.42 4.16 24.22
C ILE A 29 50.63 4.49 23.31
N LEU A 30 50.89 5.80 23.26
CA LEU A 30 52.15 6.49 22.99
C LEU A 30 53.32 5.93 23.82
N VAL A 31 54.41 5.52 23.18
CA VAL A 31 55.77 5.52 23.77
C VAL A 31 56.76 5.99 22.72
N SER A 32 57.39 7.13 22.99
CA SER A 32 58.60 7.62 22.31
C SER A 32 59.81 6.88 22.85
N ILE A 33 60.66 6.31 21.99
CA ILE A 33 62.05 5.97 22.32
C ILE A 33 62.94 6.36 21.14
N ILE A 34 63.82 7.33 21.43
CA ILE A 34 65.03 7.63 20.69
C ILE A 34 66.08 6.62 21.14
N CYS A 35 66.77 5.95 20.22
CA CYS A 35 68.16 5.54 20.40
C CYS A 35 68.76 5.13 19.05
N GLY A 36 69.82 5.83 18.61
CA GLY A 36 70.60 5.45 17.44
C GLY A 36 71.61 4.34 17.75
N CYS A 37 72.18 3.77 16.68
CA CYS A 37 73.61 3.54 16.51
C CYS A 37 73.88 2.99 15.09
N SER A 38 74.94 3.51 14.49
CA SER A 38 75.48 3.25 13.15
C SER A 38 76.26 1.94 13.07
N PHE A 39 76.24 1.25 11.92
CA PHE A 39 77.29 0.35 11.40
C PHE A 39 77.10 0.32 9.87
N VAL A 40 77.88 1.01 9.01
CA VAL A 40 79.26 0.77 8.56
C VAL A 40 79.52 -0.69 8.14
N GLU A 41 79.42 -0.96 6.83
CA GLU A 41 80.27 -1.97 6.19
C GLU A 41 80.47 -1.74 4.68
N LYS A 42 81.71 -1.42 4.33
CA LYS A 42 82.45 -1.63 3.06
C LYS A 42 83.92 -1.79 3.53
N PRO A 43 84.85 -2.53 2.88
CA PRO A 43 85.16 -2.60 1.45
C PRO A 43 85.43 -4.04 0.95
N GLN A 44 85.68 -4.36 -0.34
CA GLN A 44 86.98 -4.25 -1.06
C GLN A 44 86.79 -5.02 -2.39
N ALA A 45 86.87 -4.43 -3.59
CA ALA A 45 88.01 -3.92 -4.39
C ALA A 45 88.92 -4.99 -5.03
N THR A 46 88.93 -5.04 -6.37
CA THR A 46 90.08 -5.25 -7.28
C THR A 46 89.68 -4.68 -8.66
N SER A 47 90.19 -3.49 -9.05
CA SER A 47 91.28 -3.24 -10.03
C SER A 47 90.95 -3.74 -11.46
N SER A 48 91.01 -2.96 -12.54
CA SER A 48 92.11 -2.07 -12.97
C SER A 48 91.71 -1.17 -14.16
N THR A 49 92.25 0.05 -14.18
CA THR A 49 92.28 1.06 -15.28
C THR A 49 93.26 0.63 -16.39
N PRO A 50 93.11 1.04 -17.67
CA PRO A 50 93.49 2.40 -18.11
C PRO A 50 92.48 3.12 -19.03
N SER A 51 92.38 4.44 -18.87
CA SER A 51 91.96 5.41 -19.90
C SER A 51 93.12 5.61 -20.91
N PRO A 52 92.96 6.16 -22.14
CA PRO A 52 92.14 7.36 -22.42
C PRO A 52 91.48 7.42 -23.82
N ILE A 53 90.57 8.39 -23.99
CA ILE A 53 90.49 9.37 -25.11
C ILE A 53 89.05 9.87 -25.20
N ALA A 54 88.92 11.20 -25.15
CA ALA A 54 87.68 11.95 -25.27
C ALA A 54 86.92 11.58 -26.56
N THR A 55 85.64 11.31 -26.42
CA THR A 55 84.66 11.45 -27.50
C THR A 55 83.40 12.02 -26.89
N SER A 56 83.04 13.21 -27.35
CA SER A 56 81.79 13.90 -27.04
C SER A 56 80.61 13.04 -27.52
N THR A 57 80.08 12.18 -26.65
CA THR A 57 78.85 11.45 -26.93
C THR A 57 77.68 12.33 -26.54
N GLN A 58 77.06 12.91 -27.57
CA GLN A 58 75.78 13.62 -27.49
C GLN A 58 74.79 12.77 -26.70
N THR A 59 74.21 13.36 -25.65
CA THR A 59 72.99 12.86 -25.03
C THR A 59 71.94 12.69 -26.13
N PRO A 60 71.35 11.50 -26.33
CA PRO A 60 70.23 11.38 -27.24
C PRO A 60 69.10 12.25 -26.70
N SER A 61 68.75 13.28 -27.49
CA SER A 61 67.56 14.09 -27.30
C SER A 61 66.36 13.15 -27.15
N PRO A 62 65.59 13.22 -26.06
CA PRO A 62 64.41 12.38 -25.90
C PRO A 62 63.43 12.73 -27.02
N SER A 63 63.04 11.70 -27.78
CA SER A 63 61.93 11.73 -28.74
C SER A 63 60.71 12.41 -28.07
N PRO A 64 59.89 13.20 -28.81
CA PRO A 64 58.74 13.88 -28.22
C PRO A 64 57.76 12.82 -27.69
N GLN A 65 57.79 12.57 -26.38
CA GLN A 65 56.75 11.83 -25.70
C GLN A 65 55.41 12.53 -25.97
N PRO A 66 54.30 11.80 -26.20
CA PRO A 66 52.97 12.39 -26.25
C PRO A 66 52.77 13.27 -25.00
N ASP A 67 52.36 14.52 -25.19
CA ASP A 67 52.16 15.49 -24.09
C ASP A 67 50.88 15.12 -23.32
N SER A 68 50.98 14.07 -22.50
CA SER A 68 49.91 13.52 -21.66
C SER A 68 49.34 14.56 -20.70
N PHE A 69 50.17 15.52 -20.28
CA PHE A 69 49.74 16.64 -19.46
C PHE A 69 48.79 17.57 -20.22
N ARG A 70 49.15 18.01 -21.43
CA ARG A 70 48.29 18.86 -22.26
C ARG A 70 46.99 18.16 -22.64
N GLU A 71 47.06 16.87 -22.96
CA GLU A 71 45.86 16.06 -23.25
C GLU A 71 44.93 16.00 -22.04
N ALA A 72 45.47 15.69 -20.86
CA ALA A 72 44.70 15.64 -19.62
C ALA A 72 43.99 16.96 -19.32
N VAL A 73 44.70 18.09 -19.43
CA VAL A 73 44.13 19.42 -19.15
C VAL A 73 43.05 19.78 -20.16
N SER A 74 43.27 19.54 -21.46
CA SER A 74 42.28 19.77 -22.51
C SER A 74 41.01 18.93 -22.28
N LYS A 75 41.18 17.67 -21.90
CA LYS A 75 40.06 16.79 -21.56
C LYS A 75 39.32 17.25 -20.31
N ALA A 76 40.05 17.59 -19.23
CA ALA A 76 39.48 18.10 -18.00
C ALA A 76 38.59 19.34 -18.22
N MET A 77 39.00 20.27 -19.10
CA MET A 77 38.18 21.42 -19.47
C MET A 77 36.84 21.00 -20.10
N LYS A 78 36.85 19.98 -20.97
CA LYS A 78 35.62 19.43 -21.55
C LYS A 78 34.74 18.76 -20.50
N VAL A 79 35.32 17.94 -19.61
CA VAL A 79 34.57 17.31 -18.53
C VAL A 79 33.91 18.35 -17.62
N ALA A 80 34.63 19.42 -17.29
CA ALA A 80 34.11 20.50 -16.45
C ALA A 80 32.91 21.22 -17.09
N VAL A 81 32.88 21.37 -18.42
CA VAL A 81 31.70 21.89 -19.14
C VAL A 81 30.53 20.90 -19.07
N ASN A 82 30.78 19.60 -19.28
CA ASN A 82 29.73 18.57 -19.23
C ASN A 82 29.07 18.47 -17.84
N VAL A 83 29.84 18.64 -16.77
CA VAL A 83 29.33 18.68 -15.39
C VAL A 83 28.23 19.74 -15.21
N GLN A 84 28.28 20.86 -15.94
CA GLN A 84 27.30 21.95 -15.78
C GLN A 84 25.92 21.63 -16.38
N SER A 85 25.86 20.70 -17.34
CA SER A 85 24.62 20.35 -18.03
C SER A 85 24.10 18.94 -17.71
N ALA A 86 24.87 18.14 -16.96
CA ALA A 86 24.53 16.77 -16.59
C ALA A 86 23.27 16.68 -15.71
N LYS A 87 22.33 15.82 -16.11
CA LYS A 87 21.04 15.64 -15.41
C LYS A 87 20.70 14.18 -15.17
N SER A 88 21.17 13.29 -16.03
CA SER A 88 20.83 11.87 -16.01
C SER A 88 21.93 11.04 -15.37
N LEU A 89 21.58 9.84 -14.90
CA LEU A 89 22.54 8.85 -14.41
C LEU A 89 23.64 8.56 -15.45
N GLU A 90 23.25 8.47 -16.72
CA GLU A 90 24.17 8.24 -17.84
C GLU A 90 25.19 9.37 -17.99
N ASP A 91 24.76 10.63 -17.92
CA ASP A 91 25.66 11.79 -17.98
C ASP A 91 26.71 11.73 -16.86
N TRP A 92 26.27 11.40 -15.64
CA TRP A 92 27.17 11.35 -14.48
C TRP A 92 28.11 10.15 -14.50
N ASN A 93 27.67 9.00 -15.02
CA ASN A 93 28.54 7.84 -15.27
C ASN A 93 29.64 8.20 -16.27
N GLU A 94 29.27 8.86 -17.36
CA GLU A 94 30.22 9.29 -18.38
C GLU A 94 31.21 10.32 -17.84
N ILE A 95 30.74 11.30 -17.05
CA ILE A 95 31.61 12.27 -16.37
C ILE A 95 32.59 11.58 -15.41
N ALA A 96 32.12 10.61 -14.61
CA ALA A 96 32.98 9.86 -13.71
C ALA A 96 34.07 9.10 -14.49
N ARG A 97 33.70 8.42 -15.59
CA ARG A 97 34.63 7.75 -16.48
C ARG A 97 35.66 8.73 -17.07
N GLN A 98 35.21 9.88 -17.56
CA GLN A 98 36.10 10.90 -18.14
C GLN A 98 37.07 11.49 -17.10
N TRP A 99 36.63 11.73 -15.86
CA TRP A 99 37.53 12.17 -14.78
C TRP A 99 38.58 11.12 -14.44
N MET A 100 38.22 9.84 -14.40
CA MET A 100 39.16 8.74 -14.22
C MET A 100 40.21 8.72 -15.33
N GLU A 101 39.79 8.84 -16.59
CA GLU A 101 40.71 8.90 -17.74
C GLU A 101 41.64 10.13 -17.69
N VAL A 102 41.15 11.30 -17.26
CA VAL A 102 41.98 12.50 -17.04
C VAL A 102 43.05 12.24 -15.99
N ILE A 103 42.68 11.61 -14.87
CA ILE A 103 43.60 11.27 -13.78
C ILE A 103 44.67 10.29 -14.27
N ASP A 104 44.31 9.30 -15.07
CA ASP A 104 45.27 8.32 -15.61
C ASP A 104 46.25 8.96 -16.60
N LEU A 105 45.81 9.91 -17.43
CA LEU A 105 46.70 10.71 -18.28
C LEU A 105 47.69 11.55 -17.44
N LEU A 106 47.25 12.15 -16.33
CA LEU A 106 48.14 12.89 -15.43
C LEU A 106 49.14 11.98 -14.71
N LYS A 107 48.74 10.75 -14.34
CA LYS A 107 49.65 9.75 -13.75
C LYS A 107 50.74 9.30 -14.73
N ALA A 108 50.44 9.32 -16.03
CA ALA A 108 51.40 8.97 -17.08
C ALA A 108 52.45 10.06 -17.35
N VAL A 109 52.36 11.24 -16.72
CA VAL A 109 53.37 12.30 -16.86
C VAL A 109 54.69 11.86 -16.20
N PRO A 110 55.81 11.78 -16.94
CA PRO A 110 57.09 11.36 -16.38
C PRO A 110 57.61 12.32 -15.30
N SER A 111 58.35 11.82 -14.31
CA SER A 111 58.98 12.63 -13.26
C SER A 111 60.02 13.62 -13.78
N SER A 112 60.58 13.38 -14.97
CA SER A 112 61.49 14.29 -15.66
C SER A 112 60.78 15.45 -16.38
N SER A 113 59.45 15.42 -16.48
CA SER A 113 58.67 16.49 -17.11
C SER A 113 58.66 17.75 -16.25
N SER A 114 58.81 18.91 -16.88
CA SER A 114 58.63 20.21 -16.21
C SER A 114 57.22 20.40 -15.63
N ASN A 115 56.23 19.66 -16.16
CA ASN A 115 54.85 19.71 -15.69
C ASN A 115 54.55 18.68 -14.59
N TYR A 116 55.51 17.87 -14.15
CA TYR A 116 55.26 16.76 -13.23
C TYR A 116 54.63 17.21 -11.91
N GLU A 117 55.20 18.23 -11.24
CA GLU A 117 54.64 18.72 -9.98
C GLU A 117 53.23 19.30 -10.14
N ILE A 118 52.95 19.94 -11.28
CA ILE A 118 51.63 20.48 -11.60
C ILE A 118 50.65 19.33 -11.82
N ALA A 119 51.07 18.28 -12.53
CA ALA A 119 50.27 17.08 -12.74
C ALA A 119 49.89 16.42 -11.42
N GLN A 120 50.84 16.27 -10.48
CA GLN A 120 50.57 15.70 -9.16
C GLN A 120 49.55 16.53 -8.36
N LYS A 121 49.64 17.87 -8.41
CA LYS A 121 48.65 18.75 -7.79
C LYS A 121 47.26 18.59 -8.44
N LYS A 122 47.20 18.51 -9.77
CA LYS A 122 45.95 18.35 -10.52
C LYS A 122 45.29 16.99 -10.31
N ILE A 123 46.04 15.92 -10.06
CA ILE A 123 45.48 14.62 -9.68
C ILE A 123 44.65 14.75 -8.40
N MET A 124 45.17 15.42 -7.37
CA MET A 124 44.42 15.60 -6.11
C MET A 124 43.14 16.44 -6.29
N GLU A 125 43.18 17.45 -7.15
CA GLU A 125 42.01 18.27 -7.49
C GLU A 125 40.95 17.44 -8.23
N TYR A 126 41.36 16.73 -9.27
CA TYR A 126 40.44 15.96 -10.12
C TYR A 126 39.91 14.70 -9.45
N GLN A 127 40.63 14.14 -8.47
CA GLN A 127 40.10 13.09 -7.62
C GLN A 127 38.84 13.56 -6.87
N LYS A 128 38.82 14.80 -6.35
CA LYS A 128 37.62 15.35 -5.71
C LYS A 128 36.46 15.51 -6.69
N ASN A 129 36.76 15.85 -7.95
CA ASN A 129 35.74 15.96 -8.99
C ASN A 129 35.18 14.59 -9.38
N LEU A 130 36.02 13.56 -9.44
CA LEU A 130 35.61 12.17 -9.60
C LEU A 130 34.70 11.74 -8.45
N ASP A 131 35.11 11.98 -7.20
CA ASP A 131 34.31 11.64 -6.02
C ASP A 131 32.93 12.30 -6.06
N TYR A 132 32.86 13.57 -6.48
CA TYR A 132 31.60 14.28 -6.67
C TYR A 132 30.72 13.63 -7.76
N ALA A 133 31.30 13.27 -8.91
CA ALA A 133 30.57 12.59 -9.97
C ALA A 133 30.05 11.21 -9.50
N THR A 134 30.86 10.43 -8.79
CA THR A 134 30.45 9.14 -8.21
C THR A 134 29.34 9.31 -7.17
N GLN A 135 29.35 10.37 -6.37
CA GLN A 135 28.23 10.69 -5.47
C GLN A 135 26.94 10.98 -6.24
N GLN A 136 27.01 11.70 -7.36
CA GLN A 136 25.84 11.94 -8.22
C GLN A 136 25.32 10.64 -8.84
N VAL A 137 26.21 9.77 -9.33
CA VAL A 137 25.85 8.42 -9.79
C VAL A 137 25.11 7.65 -8.69
N SER A 138 25.67 7.57 -7.48
CA SER A 138 25.04 6.87 -6.37
C SER A 138 23.68 7.46 -5.99
N ARG A 139 23.52 8.79 -6.04
CA ARG A 139 22.25 9.48 -5.78
C ARG A 139 21.19 9.19 -6.84
N LEU A 140 21.60 9.12 -8.11
CA LEU A 140 20.71 8.92 -9.25
C LEU A 140 20.44 7.45 -9.55
N ASP A 141 21.23 6.55 -8.98
CA ASP A 141 21.06 5.11 -9.10
C ASP A 141 19.69 4.64 -8.57
N PRO A 142 18.86 3.96 -9.42
CA PRO A 142 17.52 3.52 -9.03
C PRO A 142 17.51 2.55 -7.86
N PHE A 143 18.56 1.71 -7.70
CA PHE A 143 18.63 0.77 -6.59
C PHE A 143 18.80 1.49 -5.25
N ASN A 144 19.69 2.47 -5.19
CA ASN A 144 19.90 3.31 -4.01
C ASN A 144 18.65 4.14 -3.69
N GLN A 145 18.02 4.74 -4.70
CA GLN A 145 16.76 5.48 -4.50
C GLN A 145 15.66 4.58 -3.95
N ALA A 146 15.50 3.37 -4.50
CA ALA A 146 14.51 2.41 -4.03
C ALA A 146 14.76 2.01 -2.57
N THR A 147 16.02 1.76 -2.21
CA THR A 147 16.41 1.37 -0.85
C THR A 147 16.12 2.49 0.15
N GLU A 148 16.38 3.76 -0.21
CA GLU A 148 16.05 4.89 0.65
C GLU A 148 14.54 5.10 0.81
N LYS A 149 13.75 4.89 -0.25
CA LYS A 149 12.28 4.93 -0.18
C LYS A 149 11.74 3.82 0.72
N ALA A 150 12.24 2.60 0.57
CA ALA A 150 11.91 1.46 1.41
C ALA A 150 12.26 1.69 2.89
N LYS A 151 13.43 2.28 3.18
CA LYS A 151 13.84 2.65 4.54
C LYS A 151 12.87 3.66 5.17
N LYS A 152 12.47 4.69 4.42
CA LYS A 152 11.45 5.66 4.87
C LYS A 152 10.11 4.97 5.13
N ALA A 153 9.68 4.07 4.24
CA ALA A 153 8.45 3.31 4.41
C ALA A 153 8.49 2.47 5.69
N ALA A 154 9.56 1.69 5.89
CA ALA A 154 9.74 0.83 7.06
C ALA A 154 9.76 1.62 8.37
N ASN A 155 10.41 2.78 8.41
CA ASN A 155 10.42 3.66 9.57
C ASN A 155 9.01 4.21 9.88
N LEU A 156 8.31 4.71 8.86
CA LEU A 156 6.97 5.26 9.03
C LEU A 156 5.97 4.21 9.50
N THR A 157 6.05 2.98 8.98
CA THR A 157 5.25 1.81 9.41
C THR A 157 5.25 1.61 10.92
N GLN A 158 6.37 1.90 11.62
CA GLN A 158 6.46 1.71 13.08
C GLN A 158 5.58 2.69 13.87
N THR A 159 5.23 3.82 13.28
CA THR A 159 4.55 4.93 13.97
C THR A 159 3.21 5.31 13.34
N ALA A 160 2.89 4.78 12.16
CA ALA A 160 1.68 5.10 11.42
C ALA A 160 0.42 4.65 12.17
N LYS A 161 -0.54 5.57 12.32
CA LYS A 161 -1.80 5.35 13.04
C LYS A 161 -3.03 5.78 12.24
N SER A 162 -2.89 6.71 11.31
CA SER A 162 -3.99 7.22 10.50
C SER A 162 -3.94 6.71 9.06
N TYR A 163 -5.08 6.78 8.37
CA TYR A 163 -5.17 6.56 6.92
C TYR A 163 -4.06 7.30 6.15
N ASP A 164 -3.90 8.61 6.37
CA ASP A 164 -2.94 9.42 5.60
C ASP A 164 -1.50 8.94 5.78
N GLN A 165 -1.13 8.54 7.01
CA GLN A 165 0.20 7.99 7.31
C GLN A 165 0.39 6.62 6.65
N TRP A 166 -0.60 5.73 6.74
CA TRP A 166 -0.54 4.42 6.09
C TRP A 166 -0.55 4.52 4.56
N ASN A 167 -1.26 5.50 4.00
CA ASN A 167 -1.25 5.79 2.58
C ASN A 167 0.11 6.32 2.12
N GLN A 168 0.80 7.10 2.96
CA GLN A 168 2.18 7.48 2.69
C GLN A 168 3.15 6.29 2.74
N VAL A 169 2.99 5.36 3.69
CA VAL A 169 3.76 4.11 3.72
C VAL A 169 3.54 3.31 2.43
N LEU A 170 2.28 3.15 2.02
CA LEU A 170 1.89 2.47 0.79
C LEU A 170 2.60 3.07 -0.43
N ASN A 171 2.54 4.40 -0.58
CA ASN A 171 3.17 5.11 -1.69
C ASN A 171 4.69 4.92 -1.72
N LEU A 172 5.35 4.99 -0.56
CA LEU A 172 6.80 4.79 -0.48
C LEU A 172 7.23 3.37 -0.88
N TRP A 173 6.47 2.33 -0.49
CA TRP A 173 6.71 0.96 -0.96
C TRP A 173 6.49 0.82 -2.46
N GLN A 174 5.41 1.41 -2.98
CA GLN A 174 5.11 1.37 -4.41
C GLN A 174 6.19 2.06 -5.24
N GLU A 175 6.65 3.25 -4.81
CA GLU A 175 7.76 3.97 -5.45
C GLU A 175 9.06 3.16 -5.42
N ALA A 176 9.38 2.53 -4.28
CA ALA A 176 10.56 1.67 -4.16
C ALA A 176 10.51 0.49 -5.15
N ILE A 177 9.38 -0.21 -5.22
CA ILE A 177 9.17 -1.33 -6.15
C ILE A 177 9.26 -0.86 -7.61
N THR A 178 8.64 0.27 -7.94
CA THR A 178 8.71 0.86 -9.28
C THR A 178 10.16 1.13 -9.69
N LEU A 179 10.95 1.76 -8.82
CA LEU A 179 12.38 2.01 -9.06
C LEU A 179 13.16 0.71 -9.28
N LEU A 180 12.95 -0.31 -8.44
CA LEU A 180 13.61 -1.61 -8.62
C LEU A 180 13.26 -2.28 -9.95
N ASN A 181 12.01 -2.12 -10.41
CA ASN A 181 11.56 -2.69 -11.68
C ASN A 181 12.09 -1.94 -12.91
N THR A 182 12.67 -0.74 -12.75
CA THR A 182 13.35 -0.03 -13.85
C THR A 182 14.81 -0.47 -14.05
N ILE A 183 15.35 -1.28 -13.14
CA ILE A 183 16.74 -1.73 -13.19
C ILE A 183 16.91 -2.77 -14.29
N SER A 184 17.78 -2.48 -15.26
CA SER A 184 18.15 -3.39 -16.35
C SER A 184 18.84 -4.67 -15.85
N GLU A 185 18.72 -5.75 -16.63
CA GLU A 185 19.45 -7.02 -16.41
C GLU A 185 20.96 -6.85 -16.32
N SER A 186 21.51 -5.92 -17.10
CA SER A 186 22.94 -5.60 -17.13
C SER A 186 23.44 -4.85 -15.89
N HIS A 187 22.54 -4.35 -15.04
CA HIS A 187 22.91 -3.64 -13.83
C HIS A 187 23.58 -4.59 -12.82
N PRO A 188 24.68 -4.19 -12.14
CA PRO A 188 25.38 -5.06 -11.19
C PRO A 188 24.51 -5.62 -10.06
N GLN A 189 23.43 -4.90 -9.72
CA GLN A 189 22.50 -5.28 -8.65
C GLN A 189 21.16 -5.84 -9.16
N SER A 190 21.04 -6.22 -10.45
CA SER A 190 19.76 -6.67 -11.04
C SER A 190 19.13 -7.85 -10.30
N SER A 191 19.92 -8.86 -9.93
CA SER A 191 19.44 -10.00 -9.13
C SER A 191 18.91 -9.58 -7.75
N LEU A 192 19.67 -8.73 -7.04
CA LEU A 192 19.27 -8.23 -5.73
C LEU A 192 18.04 -7.31 -5.82
N ALA A 193 17.92 -6.54 -6.89
CA ALA A 193 16.74 -5.70 -7.16
C ALA A 193 15.47 -6.54 -7.28
N ARG A 194 15.51 -7.65 -8.04
CA ARG A 194 14.37 -8.59 -8.15
C ARG A 194 14.01 -9.22 -6.81
N GLN A 195 15.02 -9.62 -6.03
CA GLN A 195 14.82 -10.16 -4.69
C GLN A 195 14.12 -9.13 -3.78
N LYS A 196 14.62 -7.90 -3.76
CA LYS A 196 14.03 -6.82 -2.95
C LYS A 196 12.64 -6.39 -3.42
N SER A 197 12.37 -6.41 -4.72
CA SER A 197 11.04 -6.13 -5.26
C SER A 197 10.00 -7.14 -4.73
N THR A 198 10.36 -8.42 -4.67
CA THR A 198 9.52 -9.47 -4.07
C THR A 198 9.29 -9.23 -2.58
N GLU A 199 10.33 -8.94 -1.81
CA GLU A 199 10.23 -8.64 -0.37
C GLU A 199 9.34 -7.42 -0.10
N TYR A 200 9.53 -6.35 -0.87
CA TYR A 200 8.77 -5.11 -0.71
C TYR A 200 7.31 -5.26 -1.10
N LYS A 201 6.97 -6.17 -2.02
CA LYS A 201 5.58 -6.52 -2.35
C LYS A 201 4.82 -7.00 -1.10
N THR A 202 5.44 -7.85 -0.28
CA THR A 202 4.83 -8.30 0.98
C THR A 202 4.58 -7.14 1.95
N ASN A 203 5.51 -6.18 2.04
CA ASN A 203 5.35 -4.99 2.87
C ASN A 203 4.26 -4.05 2.33
N LEU A 204 4.15 -3.94 1.00
CA LEU A 204 3.08 -3.19 0.33
C LEU A 204 1.72 -3.80 0.66
N ASP A 205 1.55 -5.11 0.53
CA ASP A 205 0.29 -5.81 0.83
C ASP A 205 -0.13 -5.63 2.29
N TYR A 206 0.82 -5.70 3.24
CA TYR A 206 0.55 -5.37 4.63
C TYR A 206 0.08 -3.92 4.80
N SER A 207 0.76 -2.97 4.13
CA SER A 207 0.42 -1.55 4.18
C SER A 207 -0.98 -1.29 3.61
N GLN A 208 -1.38 -1.99 2.54
CA GLN A 208 -2.75 -1.95 2.00
C GLN A 208 -3.78 -2.37 3.04
N GLN A 209 -3.55 -3.48 3.76
CA GLN A 209 -4.44 -3.91 4.82
C GLN A 209 -4.57 -2.86 5.94
N GLN A 210 -3.45 -2.20 6.30
CA GLN A 210 -3.48 -1.15 7.31
C GLN A 210 -4.19 0.12 6.82
N VAL A 211 -4.07 0.49 5.54
CA VAL A 211 -4.82 1.59 4.95
C VAL A 211 -6.32 1.36 5.13
N ILE A 212 -6.84 0.19 4.73
CA ILE A 212 -8.27 -0.13 4.91
C ILE A 212 -8.65 -0.07 6.39
N LYS A 213 -7.87 -0.75 7.23
CA LYS A 213 -8.20 -0.90 8.65
C LYS A 213 -8.29 0.45 9.35
N ASN A 214 -7.45 1.40 8.95
CA ASN A 214 -7.35 2.73 9.54
C ASN A 214 -8.04 3.81 8.69
N ASP A 215 -8.80 3.43 7.65
CA ASP A 215 -9.61 4.33 6.84
C ASP A 215 -10.94 4.64 7.55
N PRO A 216 -11.17 5.90 7.98
CA PRO A 216 -12.44 6.30 8.58
C PRO A 216 -13.63 6.13 7.64
N PHE A 217 -13.44 6.24 6.32
CA PHE A 217 -14.52 6.00 5.37
C PHE A 217 -14.95 4.54 5.41
N SER A 218 -14.00 3.61 5.22
CA SER A 218 -14.25 2.17 5.30
C SER A 218 -14.86 1.75 6.64
N GLN A 219 -14.37 2.30 7.75
CA GLN A 219 -14.94 2.05 9.09
C GLN A 219 -16.40 2.53 9.20
N GLY A 220 -16.71 3.72 8.68
CA GLY A 220 -18.07 4.27 8.67
C GLY A 220 -19.04 3.43 7.84
N MET A 221 -18.61 3.01 6.65
CA MET A 221 -19.41 2.17 5.76
C MET A 221 -19.66 0.78 6.35
N ALA A 222 -18.64 0.14 6.93
CA ALA A 222 -18.78 -1.15 7.59
C ALA A 222 -19.74 -1.07 8.80
N LYS A 223 -19.68 0.00 9.59
CA LYS A 223 -20.60 0.20 10.72
C LYS A 223 -22.04 0.42 10.26
N ALA A 224 -22.24 1.17 9.18
CA ALA A 224 -23.57 1.35 8.59
C ALA A 224 -24.16 0.03 8.10
N GLU A 225 -23.38 -0.82 7.45
CA GLU A 225 -23.81 -2.15 7.03
C GLU A 225 -24.24 -3.03 8.21
N GLU A 226 -23.41 -3.11 9.26
CA GLU A 226 -23.75 -3.83 10.48
C GLU A 226 -25.08 -3.32 11.07
N THR A 227 -25.29 -2.00 11.02
CA THR A 227 -26.52 -1.37 11.50
C THR A 227 -27.75 -1.81 10.71
N VAL A 228 -27.63 -1.91 9.38
CA VAL A 228 -28.70 -2.39 8.50
C VAL A 228 -29.04 -3.85 8.80
N GLN A 229 -28.06 -4.68 9.14
CA GLN A 229 -28.29 -6.08 9.50
C GLN A 229 -28.97 -6.24 10.87
N LEU A 230 -28.75 -5.31 11.79
CA LEU A 230 -29.38 -5.32 13.12
C LEU A 230 -30.84 -4.87 13.09
N GLN A 231 -31.19 -3.93 12.22
CA GLN A 231 -32.50 -3.26 12.23
C GLN A 231 -33.72 -4.19 12.13
N PRO A 232 -33.75 -5.26 11.31
CA PRO A 232 -34.90 -6.16 11.22
C PRO A 232 -35.23 -6.90 12.52
N TYR A 233 -34.26 -7.03 13.42
CA TYR A 233 -34.39 -7.73 14.69
C TYR A 233 -34.71 -6.77 15.85
N ALA A 234 -34.83 -5.47 15.59
CA ALA A 234 -35.14 -4.49 16.63
C ALA A 234 -36.63 -4.51 16.97
N ILE A 235 -36.95 -4.93 18.20
CA ILE A 235 -38.33 -5.07 18.66
C ILE A 235 -38.61 -4.09 19.81
N LEU A 236 -37.65 -3.92 20.71
CA LEU A 236 -37.79 -3.11 21.91
C LEU A 236 -37.10 -1.75 21.77
N GLU A 237 -37.43 -0.82 22.68
CA GLU A 237 -36.76 0.48 22.76
C GLU A 237 -35.23 0.33 22.82
N ALA A 238 -34.73 -0.62 23.62
CA ALA A 238 -33.30 -0.86 23.78
C ALA A 238 -32.61 -1.24 22.46
N ASP A 239 -33.28 -2.05 21.62
CA ASP A 239 -32.77 -2.46 20.33
C ASP A 239 -32.72 -1.28 19.35
N TRP A 240 -33.77 -0.46 19.31
CA TRP A 240 -33.79 0.75 18.49
C TRP A 240 -32.77 1.80 18.96
N ASN A 241 -32.53 1.90 20.27
CA ASN A 241 -31.45 2.70 20.83
C ASN A 241 -30.07 2.15 20.44
N GLN A 242 -29.90 0.83 20.28
CA GLN A 242 -28.67 0.26 19.73
C GLN A 242 -28.50 0.59 18.24
N VAL A 243 -29.55 0.47 17.43
CA VAL A 243 -29.54 0.87 16.01
C VAL A 243 -29.18 2.35 15.86
N ALA A 244 -29.78 3.22 16.66
CA ALA A 244 -29.46 4.65 16.68
C ALA A 244 -27.99 4.91 17.06
N ARG A 245 -27.46 4.24 18.08
CA ARG A 245 -26.03 4.36 18.45
C ARG A 245 -25.11 3.90 17.33
N SER A 246 -25.44 2.82 16.62
CA SER A 246 -24.62 2.32 15.51
C SER A 246 -24.63 3.28 14.31
N TRP A 247 -25.79 3.88 13.96
CA TRP A 247 -25.83 4.96 12.95
C TRP A 247 -24.99 6.17 13.36
N GLN A 248 -25.03 6.57 14.62
CA GLN A 248 -24.22 7.67 15.13
C GLN A 248 -22.72 7.37 15.02
N GLN A 249 -22.30 6.13 15.33
CA GLN A 249 -20.91 5.71 15.17
C GLN A 249 -20.46 5.75 13.71
N ALA A 250 -21.29 5.25 12.78
CA ALA A 250 -21.01 5.33 11.35
C ALA A 250 -20.79 6.78 10.88
N ILE A 251 -21.68 7.70 11.29
CA ILE A 251 -21.55 9.13 11.01
C ILE A 251 -20.25 9.72 11.58
N ASN A 252 -19.87 9.34 12.80
CA ASN A 252 -18.67 9.85 13.45
C ASN A 252 -17.39 9.44 12.69
N PHE A 253 -17.33 8.20 12.20
CA PHE A 253 -16.24 7.75 11.34
C PHE A 253 -16.17 8.56 10.04
N LEU A 254 -17.31 8.73 9.35
CA LEU A 254 -17.36 9.51 8.11
C LEU A 254 -16.97 10.99 8.32
N LYS A 255 -17.29 11.57 9.47
CA LYS A 255 -16.87 12.94 9.82
C LYS A 255 -15.34 13.08 9.95
N ASN A 256 -14.67 12.01 10.37
CA ASN A 256 -13.22 11.97 10.52
C ASN A 256 -12.48 11.72 9.20
N VAL A 257 -13.19 11.52 8.08
CA VAL A 257 -12.58 11.43 6.76
C VAL A 257 -11.92 12.77 6.40
N SER A 258 -10.62 12.72 6.12
CA SER A 258 -9.78 13.87 5.76
C SER A 258 -10.30 14.60 4.52
N GLN A 259 -10.02 15.90 4.40
CA GLN A 259 -10.46 16.72 3.26
C GLN A 259 -9.83 16.26 1.94
N ASN A 260 -8.60 15.76 1.99
CA ASN A 260 -7.88 15.27 0.81
C ASN A 260 -8.20 13.80 0.48
N HIS A 261 -9.12 13.17 1.22
CA HIS A 261 -9.48 11.78 1.00
C HIS A 261 -10.27 11.64 -0.32
N PRO A 262 -9.98 10.64 -1.18
CA PRO A 262 -10.67 10.47 -2.47
C PRO A 262 -12.19 10.34 -2.37
N GLN A 263 -12.70 9.86 -1.24
CA GLN A 263 -14.12 9.64 -1.00
C GLN A 263 -14.75 10.71 -0.08
N LYS A 264 -14.13 11.88 0.09
CA LYS A 264 -14.63 12.91 1.01
C LYS A 264 -16.05 13.37 0.67
N ASP A 265 -16.33 13.63 -0.60
CA ASP A 265 -17.66 14.08 -1.03
C ASP A 265 -18.72 13.00 -0.79
N LEU A 266 -18.38 11.75 -1.10
CA LEU A 266 -19.25 10.61 -0.82
C LEU A 266 -19.47 10.44 0.69
N ALA A 267 -18.45 10.65 1.53
CA ALA A 267 -18.59 10.63 2.98
C ALA A 267 -19.60 11.67 3.45
N ASN A 268 -19.55 12.89 2.92
CA ASN A 268 -20.48 13.97 3.25
C ASN A 268 -21.92 13.63 2.81
N GLN A 269 -22.10 13.04 1.64
CA GLN A 269 -23.40 12.55 1.18
C GLN A 269 -23.94 11.47 2.12
N LYS A 270 -23.11 10.49 2.49
CA LYS A 270 -23.49 9.40 3.40
C LYS A 270 -23.79 9.89 4.81
N ILE A 271 -23.11 10.93 5.30
CA ILE A 271 -23.46 11.58 6.58
C ILE A 271 -24.90 12.11 6.54
N SER A 272 -25.32 12.76 5.45
CA SER A 272 -26.68 13.28 5.30
C SER A 272 -27.72 12.15 5.30
N GLU A 273 -27.46 11.09 4.53
CA GLU A 273 -28.30 9.89 4.49
C GLU A 273 -28.42 9.23 5.88
N TYR A 274 -27.29 8.96 6.53
CA TYR A 274 -27.26 8.27 7.82
C TYR A 274 -27.85 9.11 8.94
N SER A 275 -27.80 10.45 8.84
CA SER A 275 -28.47 11.34 9.79
C SER A 275 -29.99 11.18 9.75
N LYS A 276 -30.56 10.91 8.56
CA LYS A 276 -31.99 10.58 8.42
C LYS A 276 -32.30 9.23 9.06
N ASN A 277 -31.47 8.22 8.82
CA ASN A 277 -31.64 6.88 9.41
C ASN A 277 -31.51 6.90 10.94
N LEU A 278 -30.57 7.69 11.47
CA LEU A 278 -30.43 7.94 12.90
C LEU A 278 -31.70 8.56 13.49
N THR A 279 -32.26 9.56 12.82
CA THR A 279 -33.49 10.22 13.27
C THR A 279 -34.65 9.24 13.28
N TYR A 280 -34.79 8.42 12.25
CA TYR A 280 -35.78 7.35 12.19
C TYR A 280 -35.63 6.35 13.33
N ALA A 281 -34.41 5.84 13.59
CA ALA A 281 -34.17 4.89 14.67
C ALA A 281 -34.54 5.48 16.06
N LYS A 282 -34.23 6.76 16.29
CA LYS A 282 -34.64 7.47 17.51
C LYS A 282 -36.16 7.59 17.64
N GLN A 283 -36.86 7.87 16.53
CA GLN A 283 -38.33 7.92 16.53
C GLN A 283 -38.94 6.56 16.84
N GLN A 284 -38.40 5.48 16.29
CA GLN A 284 -38.85 4.12 16.61
C GLN A 284 -38.62 3.77 18.09
N ALA A 285 -37.46 4.11 18.65
CA ALA A 285 -37.19 3.91 20.08
C ALA A 285 -38.24 4.62 20.95
N ASN A 286 -38.54 5.89 20.65
CA ASN A 286 -39.56 6.67 21.36
C ASN A 286 -40.97 6.05 21.23
N SER A 287 -41.32 5.54 20.05
CA SER A 287 -42.60 4.85 19.81
C SER A 287 -42.73 3.58 20.66
N MET A 288 -41.68 2.75 20.71
CA MET A 288 -41.67 1.54 21.54
C MET A 288 -41.78 1.86 23.03
N ARG A 289 -41.13 2.94 23.49
CA ARG A 289 -41.24 3.42 24.87
C ARG A 289 -42.68 3.82 25.21
N GLN A 290 -43.31 4.64 24.37
CA GLN A 290 -44.70 5.07 24.57
C GLN A 290 -45.68 3.89 24.56
N ALA A 291 -45.49 2.92 23.66
CA ALA A 291 -46.31 1.72 23.62
C ALA A 291 -46.19 0.90 24.93
N ALA A 292 -45.00 0.79 25.49
CA ALA A 292 -44.77 0.11 26.77
C ALA A 292 -45.44 0.84 27.95
N GLU A 293 -45.35 2.17 28.00
CA GLU A 293 -46.00 3.00 29.02
C GLU A 293 -47.53 2.82 29.02
N ILE A 294 -48.15 2.84 27.82
CA ILE A 294 -49.60 2.62 27.65
C ILE A 294 -50.00 1.22 28.11
N ALA A 295 -49.20 0.19 27.80
CA ALA A 295 -49.47 -1.18 28.23
C ALA A 295 -49.44 -1.31 29.76
N ILE A 296 -48.49 -0.66 30.43
CA ILE A 296 -48.37 -0.66 31.89
C ILE A 296 -49.57 0.05 32.54
N GLN A 297 -49.97 1.21 32.03
CA GLN A 297 -51.14 1.95 32.54
C GLN A 297 -52.43 1.14 32.39
N SER A 298 -52.63 0.49 31.24
CA SER A 298 -53.81 -0.34 30.96
C SER A 298 -53.91 -1.57 31.87
N SER A 299 -52.76 -2.10 32.34
CA SER A 299 -52.71 -3.26 33.24
C SER A 299 -52.98 -2.91 34.71
N SER A 300 -52.87 -1.63 35.09
CA SER A 300 -53.04 -1.17 36.48
C SER A 300 -54.49 -0.82 36.84
N SER A 301 -55.41 -0.85 35.87
CA SER A 301 -56.82 -0.48 36.01
C SER A 301 -57.80 -1.67 36.02
N ILE A 302 -57.33 -2.89 36.25
CA ILE A 302 -58.20 -4.08 36.40
C ILE A 302 -58.63 -4.19 37.87
N PRO A 303 -59.93 -4.08 38.22
CA PRO A 303 -60.40 -4.33 39.59
C PRO A 303 -60.19 -5.80 39.97
N GLU A 304 -59.78 -6.05 41.22
CA GLU A 304 -59.63 -7.37 41.82
C GLU A 304 -60.88 -8.24 41.59
N PRO A 305 -60.78 -9.47 41.04
CA PRO A 305 -61.97 -10.28 40.77
C PRO A 305 -62.51 -10.88 42.08
N ALA A 306 -63.80 -10.69 42.34
CA ALA A 306 -64.50 -11.41 43.40
C ALA A 306 -64.44 -12.95 43.16
N PRO A 307 -64.35 -13.78 44.22
CA PRO A 307 -64.08 -15.20 44.07
C PRO A 307 -65.36 -15.96 43.67
N GLN A 308 -65.34 -16.66 42.53
CA GLN A 308 -66.36 -17.67 42.18
C GLN A 308 -65.79 -18.80 41.28
N PRO A 309 -66.45 -19.99 41.26
CA PRO A 309 -65.80 -21.30 41.18
C PRO A 309 -65.61 -21.85 39.75
N SER A 310 -64.69 -22.82 39.60
CA SER A 310 -64.40 -23.60 38.36
C SER A 310 -65.64 -24.41 37.91
N PRO A 311 -65.92 -24.71 36.61
CA PRO A 311 -65.03 -25.28 35.54
C PRO A 311 -65.46 -24.81 34.09
N PRO A 312 -65.30 -25.51 32.94
CA PRO A 312 -64.28 -26.42 32.37
C PRO A 312 -63.58 -25.86 31.08
N LYS A 313 -62.53 -26.53 30.58
CA LYS A 313 -61.79 -26.25 29.30
C LYS A 313 -62.61 -26.72 28.08
N PRO A 314 -62.71 -26.02 26.90
CA PRO A 314 -61.64 -25.77 25.88
C PRO A 314 -61.93 -24.53 24.96
N PRO A 315 -61.41 -24.32 23.71
CA PRO A 315 -60.19 -24.72 22.98
C PRO A 315 -59.34 -23.51 22.44
N ALA A 316 -58.23 -23.84 21.77
CA ALA A 316 -57.46 -23.07 20.77
C ALA A 316 -57.15 -21.56 20.97
N SER A 317 -55.85 -21.29 21.13
CA SER A 317 -55.18 -19.99 21.14
C SER A 317 -55.54 -19.10 19.94
N ASN A 318 -56.34 -18.06 20.15
CA ASN A 318 -56.44 -16.91 19.26
C ASN A 318 -55.25 -15.97 19.50
N GLN A 319 -54.32 -15.92 18.54
CA GLN A 319 -53.33 -14.85 18.46
C GLN A 319 -54.02 -13.52 18.12
N LYS A 320 -53.79 -12.50 18.95
CA LYS A 320 -54.23 -11.12 18.76
C LYS A 320 -53.44 -10.47 17.61
N PRO A 321 -54.00 -9.50 16.84
CA PRO A 321 -53.41 -9.02 15.59
C PRO A 321 -52.15 -8.18 15.82
N SER A 322 -51.18 -8.32 14.91
CA SER A 322 -50.01 -7.46 14.78
C SER A 322 -50.41 -5.99 14.52
N PRO A 323 -49.69 -4.99 15.06
CA PRO A 323 -49.94 -3.57 14.79
C PRO A 323 -49.78 -3.21 13.30
N PRO A 324 -50.43 -2.13 12.81
CA PRO A 324 -50.46 -1.80 11.40
C PRO A 324 -49.07 -1.45 10.88
N LYS A 325 -48.72 -2.03 9.73
CA LYS A 325 -47.55 -1.69 8.92
C LYS A 325 -47.52 -0.17 8.67
N PRO A 326 -46.48 0.57 9.10
CA PRO A 326 -46.32 1.99 8.78
C PRO A 326 -46.11 2.20 7.27
N PRO A 327 -46.32 3.43 6.76
CA PRO A 327 -46.52 3.68 5.35
C PRO A 327 -45.32 3.20 4.54
N ALA A 328 -45.60 2.60 3.39
CA ALA A 328 -44.60 2.36 2.38
C ALA A 328 -43.79 3.65 2.20
N SER A 329 -42.47 3.56 2.43
CA SER A 329 -41.55 4.40 1.70
C SER A 329 -42.03 4.42 0.26
N ASN A 330 -42.13 5.60 -0.37
CA ASN A 330 -42.47 5.74 -1.78
C ASN A 330 -41.38 5.18 -2.71
N GLN A 331 -40.75 4.07 -2.32
CA GLN A 331 -40.34 3.04 -3.24
C GLN A 331 -41.38 1.92 -3.10
N LYS A 332 -42.27 1.87 -4.09
CA LYS A 332 -43.04 0.68 -4.47
C LYS A 332 -42.21 -0.56 -4.09
N PRO A 333 -42.76 -1.57 -3.38
CA PRO A 333 -42.06 -2.86 -3.34
C PRO A 333 -41.82 -3.19 -4.81
N ASN A 334 -40.56 -3.26 -5.24
CA ASN A 334 -40.25 -3.73 -6.57
C ASN A 334 -40.81 -5.15 -6.58
N GLN A 335 -42.07 -5.30 -7.02
CA GLN A 335 -42.47 -6.45 -7.78
C GLN A 335 -41.32 -6.63 -8.75
N LEU A 336 -40.66 -7.79 -8.67
CA LEU A 336 -39.69 -8.19 -9.67
C LEU A 336 -40.23 -7.72 -11.03
N PRO A 337 -39.48 -6.90 -11.76
CA PRO A 337 -39.91 -6.50 -13.09
C PRO A 337 -40.28 -7.78 -13.86
N PRO A 338 -41.34 -7.77 -14.67
CA PRO A 338 -41.64 -8.89 -15.54
C PRO A 338 -40.48 -9.00 -16.54
N SER A 339 -39.45 -9.75 -16.18
CA SER A 339 -38.36 -10.04 -17.09
C SER A 339 -38.82 -11.21 -17.96
N ASN A 340 -38.71 -11.04 -19.27
CA ASN A 340 -39.09 -12.07 -20.23
C ASN A 340 -37.96 -13.11 -20.41
N SER A 341 -36.77 -12.84 -19.87
CA SER A 341 -35.59 -13.71 -19.94
C SER A 341 -34.70 -13.58 -18.70
N ALA A 342 -33.80 -14.56 -18.49
CA ALA A 342 -32.80 -14.51 -17.44
C ALA A 342 -31.83 -13.32 -17.59
N ARG A 343 -31.52 -12.94 -18.84
CA ARG A 343 -30.65 -11.80 -19.14
C ARG A 343 -31.27 -10.48 -18.70
N ASP A 344 -32.54 -10.25 -19.04
CA ASP A 344 -33.24 -9.01 -18.67
C ASP A 344 -33.34 -8.88 -17.14
N PHE A 345 -33.62 -9.99 -16.44
CA PHE A 345 -33.63 -10.00 -14.97
C PHE A 345 -32.27 -9.62 -14.39
N LEU A 346 -31.20 -10.22 -14.92
CA LEU A 346 -29.85 -9.97 -14.46
C LEU A 346 -29.44 -8.51 -14.70
N GLU A 347 -29.81 -7.95 -15.85
CA GLU A 347 -29.55 -6.55 -16.18
C GLU A 347 -30.31 -5.60 -15.24
N ASP A 348 -31.58 -5.89 -14.93
CA ASP A 348 -32.35 -5.13 -13.94
C ASP A 348 -31.72 -5.19 -12.54
N TYR A 349 -31.27 -6.38 -12.11
CA TYR A 349 -30.54 -6.53 -10.85
C TYR A 349 -29.26 -5.68 -10.84
N LEU A 350 -28.41 -5.83 -11.86
CA LEU A 350 -27.12 -5.14 -11.96
C LEU A 350 -27.32 -3.61 -12.00
N ASN A 351 -28.29 -3.13 -12.77
CA ASN A 351 -28.62 -1.71 -12.83
C ASN A 351 -29.09 -1.17 -11.47
N ASP A 352 -29.93 -1.91 -10.75
CA ASP A 352 -30.40 -1.52 -9.42
C ASP A 352 -29.24 -1.45 -8.41
N VAL A 353 -28.34 -2.44 -8.40
CA VAL A 353 -27.24 -2.49 -7.42
C VAL A 353 -26.07 -1.57 -7.76
N VAL A 354 -25.78 -1.36 -9.04
CA VAL A 354 -24.68 -0.49 -9.50
C VAL A 354 -25.12 0.98 -9.57
N ASN A 355 -26.26 1.26 -10.20
CA ASN A 355 -26.63 2.64 -10.55
C ASN A 355 -27.62 3.29 -9.60
N LYS A 356 -28.45 2.49 -8.90
CA LYS A 356 -29.50 3.01 -8.00
C LYS A 356 -29.18 2.86 -6.52
N GLY A 357 -28.02 2.27 -6.18
CA GLY A 357 -27.60 2.05 -4.80
C GLY A 357 -28.49 1.07 -4.03
N ASN A 358 -29.22 0.19 -4.73
CA ASN A 358 -30.01 -0.87 -4.14
C ASN A 358 -29.08 -1.99 -3.63
N TYR A 359 -29.41 -2.62 -2.50
CA TYR A 359 -28.62 -3.77 -2.01
C TYR A 359 -29.00 -5.10 -2.69
N GLY A 360 -30.05 -5.12 -3.51
CA GLY A 360 -30.42 -6.27 -4.33
C GLY A 360 -31.10 -7.42 -3.57
N TYR A 361 -31.40 -7.26 -2.27
CA TYR A 361 -32.04 -8.29 -1.44
C TYR A 361 -33.36 -8.83 -2.03
N GLY A 362 -34.12 -7.97 -2.70
CA GLY A 362 -35.40 -8.34 -3.32
C GLY A 362 -35.29 -9.27 -4.53
N TYR A 363 -34.08 -9.47 -5.07
CA TYR A 363 -33.84 -10.27 -6.27
C TYR A 363 -33.52 -11.74 -5.95
N TRP A 364 -33.27 -12.10 -4.68
CA TRP A 364 -32.87 -13.45 -4.30
C TRP A 364 -34.04 -14.43 -4.23
N CYS A 365 -33.78 -15.66 -4.64
CA CYS A 365 -34.71 -16.78 -4.52
C CYS A 365 -35.06 -17.03 -3.05
N LYS A 366 -36.31 -17.39 -2.76
CA LYS A 366 -36.73 -17.70 -1.39
C LYS A 366 -35.97 -18.90 -0.84
N SER A 367 -35.65 -19.86 -1.70
CA SER A 367 -34.84 -21.04 -1.38
C SER A 367 -33.38 -20.72 -1.07
N SER A 368 -32.88 -19.54 -1.44
CA SER A 368 -31.45 -19.17 -1.34
C SER A 368 -31.20 -18.00 -0.39
N LYS A 369 -32.14 -17.73 0.54
CA LYS A 369 -32.05 -16.60 1.48
C LYS A 369 -30.79 -16.62 2.37
N ASP A 370 -30.30 -17.81 2.71
CA ASP A 370 -29.11 -17.94 3.56
C ASP A 370 -27.79 -17.80 2.77
N LEU A 371 -27.88 -17.79 1.44
CA LEU A 371 -26.75 -17.66 0.52
C LEU A 371 -26.62 -16.24 -0.07
N VAL A 372 -27.44 -15.31 0.41
CA VAL A 372 -27.48 -13.94 -0.06
C VAL A 372 -26.10 -13.30 0.12
N SER A 373 -25.47 -13.00 -1.02
CA SER A 373 -24.22 -12.26 -1.10
C SER A 373 -24.45 -10.90 -1.76
N ARG A 374 -23.50 -9.98 -1.59
CA ARG A 374 -23.57 -8.65 -2.18
C ARG A 374 -22.24 -8.24 -2.77
N LEU A 375 -22.32 -7.44 -3.82
CA LEU A 375 -21.18 -6.75 -4.40
C LEU A 375 -20.84 -5.53 -3.52
N TYR A 376 -19.57 -5.28 -3.23
CA TYR A 376 -19.18 -4.18 -2.34
C TYR A 376 -18.94 -2.91 -3.14
N SER A 377 -19.86 -1.95 -3.10
CA SER A 377 -19.77 -0.70 -3.89
C SER A 377 -19.46 -0.97 -5.38
N PRO A 378 -20.31 -1.74 -6.09
CA PRO A 378 -20.19 -1.90 -7.52
C PRO A 378 -20.34 -0.54 -8.22
N ARG A 379 -19.49 -0.28 -9.21
CA ARG A 379 -19.40 0.99 -9.94
C ARG A 379 -19.72 0.83 -11.42
N ASN A 380 -19.47 -0.35 -11.98
CA ASN A 380 -19.72 -0.65 -13.38
C ASN A 380 -19.87 -2.17 -13.57
N TYR A 381 -20.53 -2.59 -14.65
CA TYR A 381 -20.68 -4.01 -14.99
C TYR A 381 -20.67 -4.24 -16.49
N GLN A 382 -20.27 -5.45 -16.89
CA GLN A 382 -20.38 -5.96 -18.25
C GLN A 382 -20.83 -7.43 -18.19
N ILE A 383 -22.02 -7.73 -18.71
CA ILE A 383 -22.49 -9.11 -18.87
C ILE A 383 -21.71 -9.73 -20.02
N LEU A 384 -20.84 -10.71 -19.72
CA LEU A 384 -20.01 -11.39 -20.72
C LEU A 384 -20.81 -12.48 -21.41
N ASP A 385 -21.36 -13.40 -20.62
CA ASP A 385 -22.07 -14.59 -21.12
C ASP A 385 -23.33 -14.85 -20.29
N VAL A 386 -24.37 -15.40 -20.93
CA VAL A 386 -25.58 -15.92 -20.28
C VAL A 386 -25.96 -17.23 -20.96
N TYR A 387 -26.03 -18.31 -20.19
CA TYR A 387 -26.47 -19.63 -20.61
C TYR A 387 -27.81 -19.94 -19.95
N ASP A 388 -28.87 -20.04 -20.76
CA ASP A 388 -30.24 -20.28 -20.31
C ASP A 388 -30.62 -21.76 -20.52
N TYR A 389 -31.07 -22.41 -19.46
CA TYR A 389 -31.52 -23.79 -19.41
C TYR A 389 -33.00 -23.87 -18.98
N SER A 390 -33.84 -22.97 -19.49
CA SER A 390 -35.29 -22.85 -19.25
C SER A 390 -35.69 -22.39 -17.84
N ASN A 391 -35.36 -23.16 -16.81
CA ASN A 391 -35.71 -22.86 -15.41
C ASN A 391 -34.50 -22.47 -14.55
N ILE A 392 -33.29 -22.62 -15.09
CA ILE A 392 -32.03 -22.23 -14.50
C ILE A 392 -31.24 -21.48 -15.56
N ALA A 393 -30.50 -20.45 -15.17
CA ALA A 393 -29.52 -19.81 -16.02
C ALA A 393 -28.21 -19.60 -15.25
N SER A 394 -27.11 -19.62 -15.99
CA SER A 394 -25.79 -19.23 -15.49
C SER A 394 -25.29 -18.04 -16.28
N ALA A 395 -24.68 -17.06 -15.62
CA ALA A 395 -24.14 -15.90 -16.29
C ALA A 395 -22.76 -15.53 -15.75
N VAL A 396 -21.87 -15.10 -16.64
CA VAL A 396 -20.57 -14.55 -16.27
C VAL A 396 -20.63 -13.04 -16.43
N VAL A 397 -20.36 -12.32 -15.36
CA VAL A 397 -20.42 -10.85 -15.35
C VAL A 397 -19.09 -10.31 -14.86
N ARG A 398 -18.47 -9.42 -15.65
CA ARG A 398 -17.34 -8.62 -15.18
C ARG A 398 -17.88 -7.44 -14.41
N ILE A 399 -17.41 -7.26 -13.17
CA ILE A 399 -17.90 -6.20 -12.28
C ILE A 399 -16.72 -5.40 -11.77
N ASP A 400 -16.78 -4.09 -11.97
CA ASP A 400 -15.91 -3.13 -11.28
C ASP A 400 -16.55 -2.87 -9.93
N SER A 401 -16.03 -3.51 -8.89
CA SER A 401 -16.53 -3.41 -7.53
C SER A 401 -15.44 -2.95 -6.58
N SER A 402 -15.71 -3.08 -5.31
CA SER A 402 -14.71 -2.97 -4.27
C SER A 402 -14.57 -4.32 -3.57
N THR A 403 -13.45 -4.53 -2.88
CA THR A 403 -13.40 -5.60 -1.88
C THR A 403 -14.25 -5.20 -0.66
N LYS A 404 -14.47 -6.10 0.29
CA LYS A 404 -15.03 -5.74 1.61
C LYS A 404 -14.29 -4.58 2.28
N GLY A 405 -13.02 -4.36 1.89
CA GLY A 405 -12.18 -3.26 2.35
C GLY A 405 -12.15 -2.02 1.46
N GLY A 406 -13.03 -1.89 0.46
CA GLY A 406 -13.13 -0.64 -0.32
C GLY A 406 -12.10 -0.47 -1.45
N PHE A 407 -11.17 -1.42 -1.66
CA PHE A 407 -10.28 -1.38 -2.82
C PHE A 407 -11.02 -1.68 -4.10
N ALA A 408 -10.81 -0.86 -5.13
CA ALA A 408 -11.29 -1.14 -6.47
C ALA A 408 -10.77 -2.51 -6.95
N VAL A 409 -11.69 -3.36 -7.37
CA VAL A 409 -11.42 -4.66 -7.99
C VAL A 409 -12.26 -4.77 -9.25
N THR A 410 -11.69 -5.31 -10.31
CA THR A 410 -12.40 -5.71 -11.52
C THR A 410 -12.25 -7.22 -11.65
N GLN A 411 -13.33 -7.96 -11.40
CA GLN A 411 -13.31 -9.43 -11.38
C GLN A 411 -14.50 -9.98 -12.17
N ASN A 412 -14.35 -11.19 -12.69
CA ASN A 412 -15.44 -11.94 -13.29
C ASN A 412 -16.17 -12.74 -12.19
N TRP A 413 -17.49 -12.67 -12.19
CA TRP A 413 -18.36 -13.33 -11.22
C TRP A 413 -19.33 -14.25 -11.95
N ASP A 414 -19.57 -15.42 -11.37
CA ASP A 414 -20.56 -16.37 -11.84
C ASP A 414 -21.89 -16.16 -11.07
N PHE A 415 -22.96 -15.96 -11.83
CA PHE A 415 -24.32 -15.77 -11.33
C PHE A 415 -25.16 -16.99 -11.69
N SER A 416 -25.77 -17.60 -10.68
CA SER A 416 -26.79 -18.64 -10.87
C SER A 416 -28.17 -18.03 -10.63
N LEU A 417 -29.06 -18.22 -11.60
CA LEU A 417 -30.42 -17.71 -11.59
C LEU A 417 -31.40 -18.87 -11.69
N HIS A 418 -32.43 -18.90 -10.87
CA HIS A 418 -33.48 -19.91 -10.91
C HIS A 418 -34.84 -19.28 -11.16
N GLN A 419 -35.82 -20.05 -11.63
CA GLN A 419 -37.22 -19.65 -11.63
C GLN A 419 -37.96 -20.18 -10.40
N GLU A 420 -38.57 -19.28 -9.63
CA GLU A 420 -39.54 -19.62 -8.57
C GLU A 420 -40.92 -19.06 -8.94
N ALA A 421 -41.92 -19.95 -9.08
CA ALA A 421 -43.27 -19.60 -9.49
C ALA A 421 -43.31 -18.77 -10.81
N GLY A 422 -42.49 -19.15 -11.79
CA GLY A 422 -42.43 -18.51 -13.11
C GLY A 422 -41.71 -17.16 -13.13
N LYS A 423 -40.96 -16.81 -12.08
CA LYS A 423 -40.16 -15.57 -12.02
C LYS A 423 -38.70 -15.89 -11.75
N TRP A 424 -37.81 -15.24 -12.49
CA TRP A 424 -36.36 -15.34 -12.27
C TRP A 424 -35.96 -14.75 -10.92
N CYS A 425 -35.00 -15.36 -10.26
CA CYS A 425 -34.41 -14.90 -9.01
C CYS A 425 -32.94 -15.34 -8.92
N LEU A 426 -32.14 -14.65 -8.10
CA LEU A 426 -30.75 -15.01 -7.82
C LEU A 426 -30.69 -16.18 -6.84
N ALA A 427 -30.03 -17.25 -7.25
CA ALA A 427 -29.77 -18.42 -6.41
C ALA A 427 -28.38 -18.37 -5.77
N LEU A 428 -27.38 -17.89 -6.52
CA LEU A 428 -25.99 -17.86 -6.07
C LEU A 428 -25.17 -16.84 -6.85
N ILE A 429 -24.21 -16.20 -6.17
CA ILE A 429 -23.18 -15.38 -6.82
C ILE A 429 -21.83 -15.85 -6.26
N MET A 430 -20.91 -16.25 -7.14
CA MET A 430 -19.57 -16.70 -6.77
C MET A 430 -18.51 -15.94 -7.56
N GLU A 431 -17.36 -15.75 -6.91
CA GLU A 431 -16.16 -15.30 -7.59
C GLU A 431 -15.61 -16.44 -8.44
N LYS A 432 -15.21 -16.12 -9.69
CA LYS A 432 -14.64 -17.08 -10.62
C LYS A 432 -13.13 -17.22 -10.47
#